data_AF-A0A1A8K136-F1
#
_entry.id   AF-A0A1A8K136-F1
#
_cell.length_a   1.000
_cell.length_b   1.000
_cell.length_c   1.000
_cell.angle_alpha   90.00
_cell.angle_beta   90.00
_cell.angle_gamma   90.00
#
_symmetry.space_group_name_H-M   'P 1'
#
loop_
_entity.id
_entity.type
_entity.pdbx_description
1 polymer ?
#
loop_
_entity_poly.entity_id
_entity_poly.type
_entity_poly.pdbx_seq_one_letter_code
_entity_poly.pdbx_strand_id
1 'polypeptide(L)' 'LMQKTYLNLPFQSWELRPLGRSSALFTIEGALFNLSITIQGNQCKLQLEQERGLSHLVGKWMSTPALKKAMLNAGDR' A
#
# COMPACT_ATOMS: atom_id res chain seq x y z
N LEU A 1 -2.08 18.35 4.26
CA LEU A 1 -0.99 17.96 5.17
C LEU A 1 -0.64 16.48 4.95
N MET A 2 0.13 16.20 3.89
CA MET A 2 0.70 14.87 3.56
C MET A 2 2.07 15.07 2.88
N GLN A 3 2.25 16.20 2.19
CA GLN A 3 3.48 16.55 1.47
C GLN A 3 4.63 17.06 2.34
N LYS A 4 4.39 17.44 3.61
CA LYS A 4 5.46 18.02 4.46
C LYS A 4 6.36 16.98 5.16
N THR A 5 6.05 15.69 5.09
CA THR A 5 6.75 14.65 5.87
C THR A 5 7.59 13.69 5.01
N TYR A 6 7.48 13.73 3.68
CA TYR A 6 8.16 12.77 2.78
C TYR A 6 8.99 13.46 1.69
N LEU A 7 9.93 14.32 2.10
CA LEU A 7 10.87 15.02 1.22
C LEU A 7 11.68 14.09 0.26
N ASN A 8 11.67 12.76 0.46
CA ASN A 8 12.45 11.80 -0.33
C ASN A 8 11.63 10.67 -0.98
N LEU A 9 10.30 10.78 -1.04
CA LEU A 9 9.48 9.77 -1.71
C LEU A 9 8.61 10.49 -2.77
N PRO A 10 9.13 10.68 -4.00
CA PRO A 10 8.39 11.36 -5.05
C PRO A 10 7.24 10.44 -5.48
N PHE A 11 6.08 10.63 -4.86
CA PHE A 11 4.83 10.05 -5.34
C PHE A 11 4.52 10.69 -6.70
N GLN A 12 4.27 9.87 -7.72
CA GLN A 12 3.97 10.33 -9.07
C GLN A 12 2.47 10.37 -9.27
N SER A 13 1.79 9.26 -8.95
CA SER A 13 0.35 9.11 -9.16
C SER A 13 -0.25 8.14 -8.15
N TRP A 14 -1.58 8.14 -8.08
CA TRP A 14 -2.33 7.07 -7.45
C TRP A 14 -3.64 6.84 -8.21
N GLU A 15 -4.12 5.60 -8.20
CA GLU A 15 -5.38 5.21 -8.82
C GLU A 15 -6.16 4.30 -7.87
N LEU A 16 -7.47 4.55 -7.74
CA LEU A 16 -8.40 3.62 -7.11
C LEU A 16 -9.36 3.09 -8.18
N ARG A 17 -9.19 1.81 -8.55
CA ARG A 17 -9.97 1.15 -9.59
C ARG A 17 -10.93 0.12 -8.99
N PRO A 18 -12.25 0.26 -9.17
CA PRO A 18 -13.21 -0.76 -8.76
C PRO A 18 -12.98 -2.08 -9.51
N LEU A 19 -13.06 -3.21 -8.80
CA LEU A 19 -12.99 -4.57 -9.39
C LEU A 19 -14.32 -5.32 -9.30
N GLY A 20 -15.27 -4.80 -8.51
CA GLY A 20 -16.56 -5.43 -8.27
C GLY A 20 -17.32 -4.72 -7.14
N ARG A 21 -18.44 -5.31 -6.70
CA ARG A 21 -19.37 -4.71 -5.72
C ARG A 21 -18.74 -4.32 -4.39
N SER A 22 -17.69 -5.01 -3.96
CA SER A 22 -17.01 -4.77 -2.69
C SER A 22 -15.50 -5.01 -2.80
N SER A 23 -14.95 -4.72 -3.98
CA SER A 23 -13.53 -4.90 -4.25
C SER A 23 -12.99 -3.76 -5.09
N ALA A 24 -11.75 -3.38 -4.79
CA ALA A 24 -11.03 -2.34 -5.51
C ALA A 24 -9.53 -2.64 -5.50
N LEU A 25 -8.82 -2.12 -6.49
CA LEU A 25 -7.37 -2.06 -6.51
C LEU A 25 -6.94 -0.62 -6.27
N PHE A 26 -6.13 -0.40 -5.25
CA PHE A 26 -5.50 0.88 -4.99
C PHE A 26 -4.03 0.79 -5.38
N THR A 27 -3.62 1.54 -6.40
CA THR A 27 -2.26 1.56 -6.92
C THR A 27 -1.62 2.90 -6.58
N ILE A 28 -0.37 2.87 -6.13
CA ILE A 28 0.45 4.07 -5.92
C ILE A 28 1.72 3.88 -6.74
N GLU A 29 1.97 4.84 -7.62
CA GLU A 29 3.18 4.90 -8.43
C GLU A 29 4.12 5.95 -7.82
N GLY A 30 5.33 5.53 -7.53
CA GLY A 30 6.37 6.38 -6.99
C GLY A 30 7.64 6.25 -7.83
N ALA A 31 8.47 7.31 -7.82
CA ALA A 31 9.71 7.32 -8.58
C ALA A 31 10.70 6.19 -8.19
N LEU A 32 10.56 5.62 -6.98
CA LEU A 32 11.43 4.56 -6.47
C LEU A 32 10.77 3.19 -6.42
N PHE A 33 9.45 3.12 -6.27
CA PHE A 33 8.68 1.88 -6.27
C PHE A 33 7.21 2.14 -6.58
N ASN A 34 6.60 1.09 -7.12
CA ASN A 34 5.16 0.95 -7.21
C ASN A 34 4.68 -0.02 -6.14
N LEU A 35 3.50 0.27 -5.60
CA LEU A 35 2.78 -0.66 -4.73
C LEU A 35 1.32 -0.73 -5.15
N SER A 36 0.69 -1.87 -4.88
CA SER A 36 -0.75 -1.99 -4.97
C SER A 36 -1.34 -2.65 -3.73
N ILE A 37 -2.57 -2.27 -3.42
CA ILE A 37 -3.36 -2.81 -2.32
C ILE A 37 -4.66 -3.31 -2.92
N THR A 38 -4.86 -4.62 -2.95
CA THR A 38 -6.16 -5.20 -3.28
C THR A 38 -7.05 -5.09 -2.05
N ILE A 39 -8.23 -4.50 -2.20
CA ILE A 39 -9.25 -4.36 -1.17
C ILE A 39 -10.40 -5.32 -1.49
N GLN A 40 -10.85 -6.08 -0.49
CA GLN A 40 -12.03 -6.96 -0.60
C GLN A 40 -12.79 -6.94 0.73
N GLY A 41 -13.98 -6.34 0.73
CA GLY A 41 -14.75 -6.12 1.95
C GLY A 41 -13.97 -5.28 2.96
N ASN A 42 -13.71 -5.85 4.14
CA ASN A 42 -12.92 -5.22 5.21
C ASN A 42 -11.45 -5.66 5.23
N GLN A 43 -11.02 -6.42 4.23
CA GLN A 43 -9.66 -6.94 4.11
C GLN A 43 -8.90 -6.24 3.00
N CYS A 44 -7.59 -6.23 3.15
CA CYS A 44 -6.65 -5.67 2.21
C CYS A 44 -5.41 -6.56 2.12
N LYS A 45 -4.78 -6.56 0.94
CA LYS A 45 -3.55 -7.31 0.66
C LYS A 45 -2.58 -6.40 -0.07
N LEU A 46 -1.41 -6.21 0.52
CA LEU A 46 -0.31 -5.45 -0.09
C LEU A 46 0.41 -6.30 -1.14
N GLN A 47 0.74 -5.68 -2.26
CA GLN A 47 1.57 -6.22 -3.32
C GLN A 47 2.64 -5.18 -3.68
N LEU A 48 3.87 -5.66 -3.87
CA LEU A 48 5.01 -4.85 -4.27
C LEU A 48 5.66 -5.49 -5.49
N GLU A 49 6.15 -4.68 -6.41
CA GLU A 49 6.96 -5.18 -7.54
C GLU A 49 8.33 -5.69 -7.07
N GLN A 50 8.86 -5.13 -5.98
CA GLN A 50 10.12 -5.54 -5.37
C GLN A 50 9.97 -5.71 -3.86
N GLU A 51 10.41 -6.85 -3.33
CA GLU A 51 10.38 -7.13 -1.90
C GLU A 51 11.43 -6.30 -1.15
N ARG A 52 11.07 -5.08 -0.74
CA ARG A 52 11.94 -4.17 0.03
C ARG A 52 11.39 -3.98 1.43
N GLY A 53 12.04 -4.56 2.46
CA GLY A 53 11.70 -4.40 3.89
C GLY A 53 10.32 -4.89 4.34
N LEU A 54 9.40 -5.11 3.39
CA LEU A 54 7.99 -5.39 3.57
C LEU A 54 7.62 -6.80 3.10
N SER A 55 8.59 -7.65 2.75
CA SER A 55 8.38 -9.03 2.29
C SER A 55 7.46 -9.81 3.26
N HIS A 56 7.61 -9.59 4.56
CA HIS A 56 6.77 -10.19 5.60
C HIS A 56 5.29 -9.72 5.59
N LEU A 57 4.93 -8.70 4.82
CA LEU A 57 3.57 -8.17 4.66
C LEU A 57 2.96 -8.47 3.28
N VAL A 58 3.80 -8.62 2.26
CA VAL A 58 3.36 -8.85 0.87
C VAL A 58 2.55 -10.14 0.79
N GLY A 59 1.45 -10.10 0.04
CA GLY A 59 0.58 -11.26 -0.21
C GLY A 59 -0.35 -11.64 0.94
N LYS A 60 -0.18 -11.06 2.14
CA LYS A 60 -1.02 -11.37 3.30
C LYS A 60 -2.30 -10.55 3.30
N TRP A 61 -3.44 -11.24 3.44
CA TRP A 61 -4.71 -10.61 3.74
C TRP A 61 -4.77 -10.20 5.21
N MET A 62 -5.17 -8.96 5.46
CA MET A 62 -5.37 -8.45 6.81
C MET A 62 -6.44 -7.36 6.81
N SER A 63 -6.98 -7.02 7.98
CA SER A 63 -7.92 -5.90 8.08
C SER A 63 -7.23 -4.57 7.74
N THR A 64 -7.98 -3.59 7.23
CA THR A 64 -7.43 -2.26 6.92
C THR A 64 -6.65 -1.62 8.08
N PRO A 65 -7.13 -1.67 9.34
CA PRO A 65 -6.37 -1.17 10.49
C PRO A 65 -5.07 -1.96 10.74
N ALA A 66 -5.08 -3.28 10.53
CA ALA A 66 -3.90 -4.12 10.71
C ALA A 66 -2.83 -3.81 9.66
N LEU A 67 -3.20 -3.62 8.39
CA LEU A 67 -2.26 -3.23 7.34
C LEU A 67 -1.65 -1.87 7.61
N LYS A 68 -2.47 -0.88 7.98
CA LYS A 68 -1.97 0.45 8.33
C LYS A 68 -0.94 0.38 9.45
N LYS A 69 -1.22 -0.36 10.53
CA LYS A 69 -0.29 -0.54 11.65
C LYS A 69 1.00 -1.24 11.22
N ALA A 70 0.89 -2.29 10.42
CA ALA A 70 2.05 -3.06 9.95
C ALA A 70 2.96 -2.22 9.04
N MET A 71 2.40 -1.43 8.13
CA MET A 71 3.15 -0.54 7.25
C MET A 71 3.87 0.58 8.03
N LEU A 72 3.21 1.17 9.03
CA LEU A 72 3.84 2.17 9.91
C LEU A 72 5.05 1.58 10.66
N ASN A 73 4.88 0.41 11.27
CA ASN A 73 5.95 -0.28 12.01
C ASN A 73 7.14 -0.69 11.12
N ALA A 74 6.92 -0.89 9.83
CA ALA A 74 7.97 -1.24 8.89
C ALA A 74 8.79 -0.03 8.40
N GLY A 75 8.25 1.19 8.53
CA GLY A 75 8.96 2.44 8.20
C GLY A 75 9.73 3.07 9.37
N ASP A 76 9.47 2.65 10.61
CA ASP A 76 10.12 3.14 11.85
C ASP A 76 11.47 2.45 12.15
N ARG A 77 12.18 1.96 11.13
CA ARG A 77 13.51 1.33 11.26
C ARG A 77 14.57 2.02 10.43
#